data_AF-A0A094CZK4-F1
#
_entry.id   AF-A0A094CZK4-F1
#
_cell.length_a   1.000
_cell.length_b   1.000
_cell.length_c   1.000
_cell.angle_alpha   90.00
_cell.angle_beta   90.00
_cell.angle_gamma   90.00
#
_symmetry.space_group_name_H-M   'P 1'
#
loop_
_entity.id
_entity.type
_entity.pdbx_description
1 polymer ?
#
loop_
_entity_poly.entity_id
_entity_poly.type
_entity_poly.pdbx_seq_one_letter_code
_entity_poly.pdbx_strand_id
1 'polypeptide(L)'
;SRLLRPELYHPLPTTDIPAPLRPSSPPPSDLPTLLSTSRFRAAAVLAANLLTTSTAPSDHPTIFALLYVRLASLTLCNATALAAQEVKALEDLNSALYLDPISSAHLVPWELRVLAVRLQGIGFNDPRRGVVGYFELARDARRALAVLRKAVAEDPESGDSTLVERQMWEERLVDLGVRVAGALVEMEDLEGAAMHLRTLGEGGDRMVGARRALLWLRLGDVEAARGCVGGREEADGVVLALGEMADGKYEDAATIWGQLAERDGGNEMYAQNLAVCMLYSGQIDEAKDMLEDLLDKGKSFHALTFNLSTIYELCTDRSRQLKLQLVEKVAAMPEADRAGWEKTNADFKL
;
A
#
# COMPACT_ATOMS: atom_id res chain seq x y z
N SER A 1 -20.17 8.56 -19.92
CA SER A 1 -20.14 8.12 -18.52
C SER A 1 -20.19 9.31 -17.56
N ARG A 2 -20.91 9.22 -16.44
CA ARG A 2 -20.93 10.27 -15.39
C ARG A 2 -19.56 10.49 -14.73
N LEU A 3 -18.70 9.47 -14.79
CA LEU A 3 -17.35 9.48 -14.25
C LEU A 3 -16.45 10.49 -14.96
N LEU A 4 -16.81 11.04 -16.12
CA LEU A 4 -15.97 12.01 -16.85
C LEU A 4 -16.19 13.46 -16.42
N ARG A 5 -17.05 13.69 -15.43
CA ARG A 5 -17.38 15.03 -14.93
C ARG A 5 -16.20 15.62 -14.14
N PRO A 6 -15.66 16.80 -14.50
CA PRO A 6 -14.54 17.42 -13.80
C PRO A 6 -14.79 17.64 -12.30
N GLU A 7 -16.04 17.87 -11.91
CA GLU A 7 -16.42 18.15 -10.52
C GLU A 7 -16.21 16.95 -9.58
N LEU A 8 -15.99 15.75 -10.13
CA LEU A 8 -15.69 14.55 -9.34
C LEU A 8 -14.24 14.49 -8.86
N TYR A 9 -13.34 15.26 -9.48
CA TYR A 9 -11.89 15.14 -9.25
C TYR A 9 -11.35 16.36 -8.53
N HIS A 10 -10.88 16.16 -7.30
CA HIS A 10 -10.44 17.24 -6.44
C HIS A 10 -9.01 17.66 -6.78
N PRO A 11 -8.69 18.96 -6.80
CA PRO A 11 -7.32 19.43 -6.94
C PRO A 11 -6.50 19.03 -5.71
N LEU A 12 -5.23 18.65 -5.91
CA LEU A 12 -4.39 18.20 -4.81
C LEU A 12 -3.69 19.42 -4.16
N PRO A 13 -3.91 19.69 -2.85
CA PRO A 13 -3.41 20.88 -2.18
C PRO A 13 -1.90 20.84 -1.95
N THR A 14 -1.16 21.87 -2.36
CA THR A 14 0.31 21.95 -2.20
C THR A 14 0.75 22.63 -0.90
N THR A 15 -0.22 23.04 -0.06
CA THR A 15 0.03 23.72 1.22
C THR A 15 0.83 22.85 2.18
N ASP A 16 0.58 21.55 2.15
CA ASP A 16 1.19 20.59 3.06
C ASP A 16 2.57 20.13 2.57
N ILE A 17 3.03 20.64 1.42
CA ILE A 17 4.37 20.37 0.89
C ILE A 17 5.32 21.49 1.34
N PRO A 18 6.47 21.16 1.96
CA PRO A 18 7.48 22.13 2.34
C PRO A 18 7.91 22.98 1.14
N ALA A 19 8.09 24.29 1.33
CA ALA A 19 8.35 25.21 0.23
C ALA A 19 9.50 24.80 -0.71
N PRO A 20 10.66 24.29 -0.22
CA PRO A 20 11.76 23.83 -1.07
C PRO A 20 11.42 22.60 -1.93
N LEU A 21 10.42 21.81 -1.52
CA LEU A 21 10.02 20.57 -2.18
C LEU A 21 8.77 20.73 -3.04
N ARG A 22 8.17 21.92 -3.08
CA ARG A 22 7.01 22.16 -3.93
C ARG A 22 7.40 21.94 -5.39
N PRO A 23 6.61 21.18 -6.15
CA PRO A 23 6.95 20.87 -7.53
C PRO A 23 7.06 22.18 -8.33
N SER A 24 8.21 22.37 -8.99
CA SER A 24 8.28 23.21 -10.18
C SER A 24 7.44 22.54 -11.27
N SER A 25 6.98 23.32 -12.27
CA SER A 25 6.14 22.77 -13.35
C SER A 25 6.77 21.47 -13.91
N PRO A 26 6.09 20.32 -13.80
CA PRO A 26 6.70 19.07 -14.21
C PRO A 26 6.90 19.07 -15.74
N PRO A 27 7.98 18.46 -16.26
CA PRO A 27 8.09 18.20 -17.68
C PRO A 27 6.95 17.25 -18.11
N PRO A 28 6.43 17.38 -19.34
CA PRO A 28 5.38 16.49 -19.83
C PRO A 28 5.90 15.04 -19.80
N SER A 29 5.26 14.22 -18.97
CA SER A 29 5.58 12.80 -18.78
C SER A 29 4.30 11.99 -18.89
N ASP A 30 4.38 10.77 -19.42
CA ASP A 30 3.23 9.87 -19.53
C ASP A 30 2.96 9.12 -18.20
N LEU A 31 1.78 8.50 -18.10
CA LEU A 31 1.40 7.75 -16.89
C LEU A 31 2.37 6.62 -16.55
N PRO A 32 2.83 5.77 -17.48
CA PRO A 32 3.79 4.71 -17.17
C PRO A 32 5.11 5.23 -16.58
N THR A 33 5.65 6.33 -17.11
CA THR A 33 6.87 6.95 -16.56
C THR A 33 6.62 7.50 -15.17
N LEU A 34 5.50 8.19 -14.95
CA LEU A 34 5.17 8.73 -13.63
C LEU A 34 4.98 7.62 -12.58
N LEU A 35 4.33 6.51 -12.94
CA LEU A 35 4.10 5.37 -12.05
C LEU A 35 5.40 4.62 -11.74
N SER A 36 6.23 4.34 -12.76
CA SER A 36 7.51 3.66 -12.55
C SER A 36 8.53 4.48 -11.76
N THR A 37 8.40 5.81 -11.78
CA THR A 37 9.24 6.74 -11.00
C THR A 37 8.61 7.17 -9.67
N SER A 38 7.53 6.51 -9.22
CA SER A 38 6.83 6.81 -7.96
C SER A 38 6.32 8.26 -7.82
N ARG A 39 5.97 8.91 -8.94
CA ARG A 39 5.41 10.27 -8.99
C ARG A 39 3.87 10.23 -8.94
N PHE A 40 3.34 9.69 -7.85
CA PHE A 40 1.91 9.36 -7.71
C PHE A 40 0.98 10.58 -7.75
N ARG A 41 1.31 11.70 -7.11
CA ARG A 41 0.58 12.97 -7.20
C ARG A 41 0.45 13.47 -8.63
N ALA A 42 1.55 13.44 -9.38
CA ALA A 42 1.53 13.83 -10.79
C ALA A 42 0.71 12.85 -11.63
N ALA A 43 0.84 11.54 -11.39
CA ALA A 43 0.03 10.52 -12.03
C ALA A 43 -1.47 10.70 -11.72
N ALA A 44 -1.82 11.03 -10.48
CA ALA A 44 -3.19 11.32 -10.07
C ALA A 44 -3.76 12.52 -10.82
N VAL A 45 -3.00 13.62 -10.94
CA VAL A 45 -3.42 14.81 -11.69
C VAL A 45 -3.59 14.49 -13.18
N LEU A 46 -2.61 13.78 -13.78
CA LEU A 46 -2.68 13.41 -15.20
C LEU A 46 -3.86 12.47 -15.49
N ALA A 47 -4.11 11.48 -14.63
CA ALA A 47 -5.25 10.57 -14.78
C ALA A 47 -6.59 11.31 -14.73
N ALA A 48 -6.77 12.25 -13.80
CA ALA A 48 -7.96 13.10 -13.73
C ALA A 48 -8.13 13.98 -14.98
N ASN A 49 -7.04 14.56 -15.48
CA ASN A 49 -7.08 15.35 -16.73
C ASN A 49 -7.50 14.47 -17.91
N LEU A 50 -6.88 13.30 -18.10
CA LEU A 50 -7.22 12.38 -19.18
C LEU A 50 -8.68 11.90 -19.11
N LEU A 51 -9.20 11.64 -17.91
CA LEU A 51 -10.61 11.29 -17.69
C LEU A 51 -11.57 12.38 -18.15
N THR A 52 -11.20 13.64 -17.92
CA THR A 52 -12.12 14.78 -18.11
C THR A 52 -12.00 15.44 -19.48
N THR A 53 -10.86 15.29 -20.18
CA THR A 53 -10.61 15.98 -21.44
C THR A 53 -10.50 15.07 -22.66
N SER A 54 -10.03 13.83 -22.48
CA SER A 54 -9.50 13.03 -23.59
C SER A 54 -10.13 11.65 -23.74
N THR A 55 -11.02 11.24 -22.82
CA THR A 55 -11.59 9.90 -22.81
C THR A 55 -13.02 9.87 -23.36
N ALA A 56 -13.30 8.97 -24.29
CA ALA A 56 -14.62 8.84 -24.88
C ALA A 56 -15.64 8.27 -23.86
N PRO A 57 -16.90 8.77 -23.82
CA PRO A 57 -17.93 8.30 -22.88
C PRO A 57 -18.27 6.81 -22.92
N SER A 58 -17.99 6.14 -24.04
CA SER A 58 -18.23 4.72 -24.31
C SER A 58 -17.02 3.82 -24.08
N ASP A 59 -15.83 4.39 -23.87
CA ASP A 59 -14.60 3.63 -23.66
C ASP A 59 -14.46 3.20 -22.19
N HIS A 60 -15.33 2.29 -21.76
CA HIS A 60 -15.38 1.81 -20.38
C HIS A 60 -14.05 1.26 -19.86
N PRO A 61 -13.28 0.45 -20.63
CA PRO A 61 -11.98 -0.05 -20.18
C PRO A 61 -11.01 1.07 -19.81
N THR A 62 -10.86 2.08 -20.68
CA THR A 62 -9.95 3.22 -20.42
C THR A 62 -10.43 4.05 -19.23
N ILE A 63 -11.74 4.28 -19.11
CA ILE A 63 -12.32 5.03 -17.98
C ILE A 63 -11.97 4.35 -16.65
N PHE A 64 -12.18 3.04 -16.54
CA PHE A 64 -11.91 2.32 -15.30
C PHE A 64 -10.41 2.17 -15.01
N ALA A 65 -9.57 2.01 -16.05
CA ALA A 65 -8.12 1.99 -15.89
C ALA A 65 -7.60 3.33 -15.34
N LEU A 66 -8.03 4.46 -15.92
CA LEU A 66 -7.62 5.79 -15.44
C LEU A 66 -8.18 6.09 -14.04
N LEU A 67 -9.41 5.67 -13.74
CA LEU A 67 -9.99 5.84 -12.41
C LEU A 67 -9.23 5.02 -11.36
N TYR A 68 -8.82 3.80 -11.70
CA TYR A 68 -7.96 3.00 -10.83
C TYR A 68 -6.63 3.69 -10.57
N VAL A 69 -5.95 4.17 -11.62
CA VAL A 69 -4.69 4.93 -11.49
C VAL A 69 -4.90 6.16 -10.60
N ARG A 70 -5.98 6.93 -10.79
CA ARG A 70 -6.32 8.09 -9.97
C ARG A 70 -6.45 7.73 -8.50
N LEU A 71 -7.31 6.76 -8.16
CA LEU A 71 -7.61 6.40 -6.77
C LEU A 71 -6.43 5.72 -6.07
N ALA A 72 -5.71 4.84 -6.78
CA ALA A 72 -4.51 4.19 -6.26
C ALA A 72 -3.41 5.22 -6.00
N SER A 73 -3.16 6.13 -6.94
CA SER A 73 -2.15 7.18 -6.79
C SER A 73 -2.48 8.14 -5.64
N LEU A 74 -3.75 8.52 -5.47
CA LEU A 74 -4.18 9.30 -4.30
C LEU A 74 -3.91 8.56 -2.99
N THR A 75 -4.11 7.24 -2.95
CA THR A 75 -3.81 6.43 -1.76
C THR A 75 -2.30 6.38 -1.50
N LEU A 76 -1.49 6.22 -2.55
CA LEU A 76 -0.03 6.12 -2.46
C LEU A 76 0.65 7.44 -2.09
N CYS A 77 0.06 8.59 -2.46
CA CYS A 77 0.55 9.91 -2.04
C CYS A 77 -0.11 10.43 -0.74
N ASN A 78 -0.64 9.52 0.09
CA ASN A 78 -1.30 9.82 1.37
C ASN A 78 -2.52 10.77 1.30
N ALA A 79 -3.14 10.90 0.13
CA ALA A 79 -4.39 11.64 -0.10
C ALA A 79 -5.63 10.72 -0.04
N THR A 80 -5.61 9.71 0.85
CA THR A 80 -6.66 8.68 0.98
C THR A 80 -8.04 9.29 1.24
N ALA A 81 -8.13 10.40 1.98
CA ALA A 81 -9.39 11.10 2.21
C ALA A 81 -10.03 11.62 0.91
N LEU A 82 -9.23 12.13 -0.02
CA LEU A 82 -9.72 12.53 -1.34
C LEU A 82 -10.15 11.29 -2.14
N ALA A 83 -9.34 10.22 -2.15
CA ALA A 83 -9.70 8.97 -2.82
C ALA A 83 -11.05 8.43 -2.32
N ALA A 84 -11.29 8.49 -1.01
CA ALA A 84 -12.53 8.08 -0.36
C ALA A 84 -13.74 8.99 -0.68
N GLN A 85 -13.50 10.26 -1.04
CA GLN A 85 -14.55 11.14 -1.56
C GLN A 85 -14.85 10.83 -3.04
N GLU A 86 -13.82 10.71 -3.87
CA GLU A 86 -13.95 10.49 -5.32
C GLU A 86 -14.56 9.12 -5.64
N VAL A 87 -14.21 8.08 -4.88
CA VAL A 87 -14.75 6.71 -5.08
C VAL A 87 -16.27 6.62 -4.93
N LYS A 88 -16.90 7.57 -4.21
CA LYS A 88 -18.37 7.61 -4.07
C LYS A 88 -19.05 7.78 -5.42
N ALA A 89 -18.34 8.35 -6.40
CA ALA A 89 -18.78 8.42 -7.77
C ALA A 89 -18.96 7.04 -8.41
N LEU A 90 -18.46 5.93 -7.85
CA LEU A 90 -18.79 4.58 -8.32
C LEU A 90 -20.16 4.08 -7.85
N GLU A 91 -20.77 4.70 -6.84
CA GLU A 91 -22.05 4.24 -6.25
C GLU A 91 -22.00 2.72 -5.93
N ASP A 92 -23.07 1.99 -6.23
CA ASP A 92 -23.18 0.55 -6.01
C ASP A 92 -22.55 -0.23 -7.17
N LEU A 93 -21.38 -0.83 -6.91
CA LEU A 93 -20.65 -1.67 -7.86
C LEU A 93 -21.36 -3.00 -8.15
N ASN A 94 -22.34 -3.42 -7.33
CA ASN A 94 -23.14 -4.62 -7.59
C ASN A 94 -24.33 -4.35 -8.53
N SER A 95 -24.56 -3.09 -8.91
CA SER A 95 -25.63 -2.71 -9.82
C SER A 95 -25.45 -3.34 -11.21
N ALA A 96 -26.57 -3.70 -11.85
CA ALA A 96 -26.60 -4.21 -13.21
C ALA A 96 -25.97 -3.25 -14.25
N LEU A 97 -25.81 -1.97 -13.89
CA LEU A 97 -25.11 -0.95 -14.69
C LEU A 97 -23.63 -1.30 -14.96
N TYR A 98 -23.01 -2.12 -14.10
CA TYR A 98 -21.63 -2.55 -14.22
C TYR A 98 -21.48 -3.94 -14.83
N LEU A 99 -22.57 -4.53 -15.32
CA LEU A 99 -22.55 -5.82 -16.00
C LEU A 99 -22.74 -5.62 -17.49
N ASP A 100 -21.95 -6.33 -18.29
CA ASP A 100 -22.15 -6.42 -19.72
C ASP A 100 -23.50 -7.10 -20.00
N PRO A 101 -24.39 -6.49 -20.81
CA PRO A 101 -25.76 -6.99 -20.98
C PRO A 101 -25.85 -8.34 -21.70
N ILE A 102 -24.78 -8.78 -22.37
CA ILE A 102 -24.76 -10.02 -23.17
C ILE A 102 -24.06 -11.14 -22.39
N SER A 103 -22.82 -10.89 -21.96
CA SER A 103 -21.97 -11.86 -21.28
C SER A 103 -22.20 -11.92 -19.77
N SER A 104 -22.91 -10.94 -19.20
CA SER A 104 -23.01 -10.72 -17.75
C SER A 104 -21.65 -10.55 -17.05
N ALA A 105 -20.58 -10.27 -17.80
CA ALA A 105 -19.26 -10.03 -17.26
C ALA A 105 -19.20 -8.66 -16.57
N HIS A 106 -18.43 -8.57 -15.49
CA HIS A 106 -18.28 -7.31 -14.77
C HIS A 106 -17.36 -6.35 -15.55
N LEU A 107 -17.87 -5.17 -15.88
CA LEU A 107 -17.15 -4.15 -16.66
C LEU A 107 -16.02 -3.48 -15.88
N VAL A 108 -16.17 -3.37 -14.54
CA VAL A 108 -15.13 -2.79 -13.67
C VAL A 108 -14.06 -3.83 -13.38
N PRO A 109 -12.76 -3.53 -13.60
CA PRO A 109 -11.65 -4.42 -13.29
C PRO A 109 -11.60 -4.84 -11.82
N TRP A 110 -11.15 -6.07 -11.56
CA TRP A 110 -11.09 -6.64 -10.21
C TRP A 110 -10.36 -5.74 -9.20
N GLU A 111 -9.18 -5.24 -9.56
CA GLU A 111 -8.37 -4.41 -8.66
C GLU A 111 -9.06 -3.10 -8.26
N LEU A 112 -9.84 -2.51 -9.17
CA LEU A 112 -10.64 -1.33 -8.86
C LEU A 112 -11.80 -1.67 -7.93
N ARG A 113 -12.44 -2.83 -8.10
CA ARG A 113 -13.51 -3.28 -7.19
C ARG A 113 -12.97 -3.50 -5.77
N VAL A 114 -11.82 -4.16 -5.66
CA VAL A 114 -11.14 -4.40 -4.37
C VAL A 114 -10.74 -3.09 -3.69
N LEU A 115 -10.12 -2.17 -4.43
CA LEU A 115 -9.76 -0.85 -3.90
C LEU A 115 -11.00 -0.05 -3.48
N ALA A 116 -12.07 -0.11 -4.27
CA ALA A 116 -13.30 0.63 -4.02
C ALA A 116 -13.99 0.20 -2.72
N VAL A 117 -14.01 -1.10 -2.39
CA VAL A 117 -14.59 -1.59 -1.13
C VAL A 117 -13.96 -0.88 0.07
N ARG A 118 -12.62 -0.80 0.15
CA ARG A 118 -11.93 -0.10 1.23
C ARG A 118 -12.24 1.40 1.23
N LEU A 119 -12.07 2.04 0.09
CA LEU A 119 -12.24 3.50 -0.01
C LEU A 119 -13.67 3.94 0.28
N GLN A 120 -14.68 3.14 -0.10
CA GLN A 120 -16.08 3.40 0.24
C GLN A 120 -16.33 3.23 1.74
N GLY A 121 -15.75 2.21 2.38
CA GLY A 121 -15.78 2.07 3.84
C GLY A 121 -15.28 3.32 4.56
N ILE A 122 -14.13 3.85 4.13
CA ILE A 122 -13.57 5.12 4.64
C ILE A 122 -14.48 6.29 4.30
N GLY A 123 -14.93 6.41 3.05
CA GLY A 123 -15.67 7.57 2.55
C GLY A 123 -17.04 7.74 3.19
N PHE A 124 -17.72 6.63 3.50
CA PHE A 124 -18.99 6.63 4.22
C PHE A 124 -18.81 6.59 5.74
N ASN A 125 -17.57 6.56 6.23
CA ASN A 125 -17.24 6.41 7.64
C ASN A 125 -17.94 5.19 8.26
N ASP A 126 -17.96 4.09 7.52
CA ASP A 126 -18.65 2.85 7.88
C ASP A 126 -17.74 1.65 7.55
N PRO A 127 -16.84 1.26 8.47
CA PRO A 127 -15.89 0.17 8.27
C PRO A 127 -16.57 -1.19 8.00
N ARG A 128 -17.83 -1.38 8.42
CA ARG A 128 -18.62 -2.60 8.15
C ARG A 128 -18.81 -2.84 6.65
N ARG A 129 -18.87 -1.77 5.85
CA ARG A 129 -18.93 -1.86 4.39
C ARG A 129 -17.69 -2.52 3.80
N GLY A 130 -16.53 -2.35 4.42
CA GLY A 130 -15.30 -3.03 4.04
C GLY A 130 -15.46 -4.54 4.17
N VAL A 131 -15.89 -5.00 5.35
CA VAL A 131 -16.12 -6.43 5.63
C VAL A 131 -17.19 -7.01 4.69
N VAL A 132 -18.36 -6.38 4.60
CA VAL A 132 -19.47 -6.85 3.74
C VAL A 132 -19.05 -6.88 2.28
N GLY A 133 -18.43 -5.81 1.77
CA GLY A 133 -18.00 -5.72 0.38
C GLY A 133 -16.94 -6.77 0.01
N TYR A 134 -15.99 -7.06 0.91
CA TYR A 134 -15.03 -8.13 0.66
C TYR A 134 -15.67 -9.53 0.68
N PHE A 135 -16.67 -9.77 1.54
CA PHE A 135 -17.43 -11.03 1.50
C PHE A 135 -18.27 -11.17 0.21
N GLU A 136 -18.80 -10.08 -0.32
CA GLU A 136 -19.48 -10.07 -1.62
C GLU A 136 -18.53 -10.41 -2.76
N LEU A 137 -17.34 -9.80 -2.80
CA LEU A 137 -16.29 -10.14 -3.77
C LEU A 137 -15.83 -11.60 -3.60
N ALA A 138 -15.72 -12.10 -2.37
CA ALA A 138 -15.37 -13.49 -2.10
C ALA A 138 -16.45 -14.45 -2.62
N ARG A 139 -17.74 -14.06 -2.53
CA ARG A 139 -18.86 -14.82 -3.10
C ARG A 139 -18.77 -14.86 -4.63
N ASP A 140 -18.39 -13.77 -5.28
CA ASP A 140 -18.16 -13.74 -6.73
C ASP A 140 -16.98 -14.64 -7.13
N ALA A 141 -15.85 -14.55 -6.41
CA ALA A 141 -14.68 -15.41 -6.66
C ALA A 141 -15.03 -16.90 -6.49
N ARG A 142 -15.77 -17.28 -5.45
CA ARG A 142 -16.24 -18.66 -5.25
C ARG A 142 -17.18 -19.14 -6.37
N ARG A 143 -18.04 -18.25 -6.90
CA ARG A 143 -18.90 -18.57 -8.05
C ARG A 143 -18.06 -18.83 -9.30
N ALA A 144 -17.08 -17.98 -9.60
CA ALA A 144 -16.15 -18.19 -10.72
C ALA A 144 -15.39 -19.52 -10.57
N LEU A 145 -14.86 -19.81 -9.39
CA LEU A 145 -14.18 -21.09 -9.10
C LEU A 145 -15.07 -22.30 -9.27
N ALA A 146 -16.34 -22.23 -8.88
CA ALA A 146 -17.28 -23.33 -9.05
C ALA A 146 -17.51 -23.64 -10.55
N VAL A 147 -17.64 -22.60 -11.39
CA VAL A 147 -17.76 -22.76 -12.85
C VAL A 147 -16.50 -23.37 -13.45
N LEU A 148 -15.32 -22.84 -13.09
CA LEU A 148 -14.04 -23.34 -13.60
C LEU A 148 -13.77 -24.79 -13.18
N ARG A 149 -14.07 -25.15 -11.93
CA ARG A 149 -13.95 -26.54 -11.45
C ARG A 149 -14.86 -27.50 -12.21
N LYS A 150 -16.08 -27.06 -12.52
CA LYS A 150 -17.00 -27.85 -13.33
C LYS A 150 -16.47 -28.03 -14.76
N ALA A 151 -15.97 -26.97 -15.39
CA ALA A 151 -15.39 -27.03 -16.72
C ALA A 151 -14.19 -27.98 -16.79
N VAL A 152 -13.28 -27.93 -15.81
CA VAL A 152 -12.13 -28.85 -15.70
C VAL A 152 -12.57 -30.30 -15.47
N ALA A 153 -13.67 -30.53 -14.75
CA ALA A 153 -14.19 -31.86 -14.52
C ALA A 153 -14.88 -32.46 -15.76
N GLU A 154 -15.57 -31.63 -16.55
CA GLU A 154 -16.24 -32.03 -17.80
C GLU A 154 -15.24 -32.23 -18.95
N ASP A 155 -14.13 -31.48 -18.96
CA ASP A 155 -13.04 -31.59 -19.91
C ASP A 155 -11.67 -31.68 -19.18
N PRO A 156 -11.18 -32.91 -18.91
CA PRO A 156 -9.90 -33.12 -18.25
C PRO A 156 -8.68 -32.66 -19.06
N GLU A 157 -8.83 -32.45 -20.38
CA GLU A 157 -7.80 -31.83 -21.23
C GLU A 157 -7.97 -30.30 -21.33
N SER A 158 -8.80 -29.72 -20.44
CA SER A 158 -8.97 -28.27 -20.34
C SER A 158 -7.64 -27.54 -20.41
N GLY A 159 -7.56 -26.62 -21.38
CA GLY A 159 -6.31 -25.96 -21.72
C GLY A 159 -5.70 -25.16 -20.56
N ASP A 160 -4.40 -24.93 -20.66
CA ASP A 160 -3.57 -24.20 -19.67
C ASP A 160 -4.23 -22.90 -19.19
N SER A 161 -4.93 -22.17 -20.07
CA SER A 161 -5.67 -20.95 -19.74
C SER A 161 -6.72 -21.12 -18.64
N THR A 162 -7.45 -22.24 -18.60
CA THR A 162 -8.50 -22.49 -17.59
C THR A 162 -7.87 -22.76 -16.22
N LEU A 163 -6.72 -23.43 -16.20
CA LEU A 163 -5.96 -23.70 -14.98
C LEU A 163 -5.34 -22.41 -14.42
N VAL A 164 -4.77 -21.58 -15.29
CA VAL A 164 -4.25 -20.24 -14.92
C VAL A 164 -5.37 -19.36 -14.35
N GLU A 165 -6.55 -19.35 -14.98
CA GLU A 165 -7.68 -18.58 -14.47
C GLU A 165 -8.16 -19.11 -13.11
N ARG A 166 -8.21 -20.44 -12.94
CA ARG A 166 -8.56 -21.06 -11.65
C ARG A 166 -7.60 -20.64 -10.55
N GLN A 167 -6.30 -20.72 -10.82
CA GLN A 167 -5.27 -20.31 -9.86
C GLN A 167 -5.41 -18.84 -9.49
N MET A 168 -5.60 -17.96 -10.48
CA MET A 168 -5.84 -16.53 -10.25
C MET A 168 -7.02 -16.29 -9.31
N TRP A 169 -8.14 -17.01 -9.48
CA TRP A 169 -9.30 -16.86 -8.59
C TRP A 169 -9.06 -17.45 -7.19
N GLU A 170 -8.26 -18.51 -7.06
CA GLU A 170 -7.84 -19.06 -5.77
C GLU A 170 -6.97 -18.04 -5.00
N GLU A 171 -6.00 -17.42 -5.67
CA GLU A 171 -5.15 -16.36 -5.10
C GLU A 171 -5.98 -15.13 -4.67
N ARG A 172 -6.92 -14.70 -5.51
CA ARG A 172 -7.86 -13.60 -5.16
C ARG A 172 -8.68 -13.91 -3.92
N LEU A 173 -9.16 -15.15 -3.77
CA LEU A 173 -9.96 -15.54 -2.61
C LEU A 173 -9.13 -15.52 -1.32
N VAL A 174 -7.87 -15.95 -1.40
CA VAL A 174 -6.91 -15.88 -0.28
C VAL A 174 -6.60 -14.42 0.09
N ASP A 175 -6.30 -13.56 -0.90
CA ASP A 175 -6.05 -12.13 -0.69
C ASP A 175 -7.26 -11.43 -0.03
N LEU A 176 -8.49 -11.74 -0.47
CA LEU A 176 -9.71 -11.23 0.16
C LEU A 176 -9.84 -11.65 1.62
N GLY A 177 -9.44 -12.88 1.99
CA GLY A 177 -9.44 -13.33 3.38
C GLY A 177 -8.54 -12.47 4.28
N VAL A 178 -7.33 -12.17 3.80
CA VAL A 178 -6.40 -11.26 4.51
C VAL A 178 -6.97 -9.84 4.61
N ARG A 179 -7.65 -9.36 3.56
CA ARG A 179 -8.30 -8.03 3.58
C ARG A 179 -9.50 -7.96 4.52
N VAL A 180 -10.28 -9.03 4.66
CA VAL A 180 -11.36 -9.12 5.65
C VAL A 180 -10.79 -9.01 7.06
N ALA A 181 -9.71 -9.72 7.37
CA ALA A 181 -9.02 -9.56 8.65
C ALA A 181 -8.52 -8.12 8.86
N GLY A 182 -7.94 -7.49 7.83
CA GLY A 182 -7.56 -6.08 7.88
C GLY A 182 -8.74 -5.14 8.16
N ALA A 183 -9.90 -5.38 7.53
CA ALA A 183 -11.11 -4.59 7.77
C ALA A 183 -11.70 -4.81 9.18
N LEU A 184 -11.57 -6.02 9.74
CA LEU A 184 -11.95 -6.31 11.13
C LEU A 184 -11.03 -5.57 12.12
N VAL A 185 -9.73 -5.47 11.83
CA VAL A 185 -8.80 -4.62 12.60
C VAL A 185 -9.17 -3.15 12.50
N GLU A 186 -9.52 -2.63 11.32
CA GLU A 186 -10.03 -1.26 11.14
C GLU A 186 -11.36 -1.02 11.90
N MET A 187 -12.13 -2.07 12.17
CA MET A 187 -13.35 -2.07 13.00
C MET A 187 -13.10 -2.20 14.51
N GLU A 188 -11.85 -2.33 14.95
CA GLU A 188 -11.46 -2.65 16.33
C GLU A 188 -11.96 -4.02 16.83
N ASP A 189 -12.45 -4.90 15.93
CA ASP A 189 -12.82 -6.29 16.23
C ASP A 189 -11.59 -7.19 16.12
N LEU A 190 -10.66 -7.04 17.07
CA LEU A 190 -9.38 -7.75 17.07
C LEU A 190 -9.57 -9.27 17.27
N GLU A 191 -10.53 -9.68 18.09
CA GLU A 191 -10.84 -11.09 18.32
C GLU A 191 -11.44 -11.73 17.06
N GLY A 192 -12.39 -11.05 16.40
CA GLY A 192 -12.95 -11.49 15.13
C GLY A 192 -11.89 -11.58 14.04
N ALA A 193 -10.97 -10.61 13.96
CA ALA A 193 -9.84 -10.64 13.04
C ALA A 193 -8.94 -11.86 13.28
N ALA A 194 -8.54 -12.12 14.54
CA ALA A 194 -7.73 -13.27 14.90
C ALA A 194 -8.43 -14.60 14.59
N MET A 195 -9.72 -14.72 14.96
CA MET A 195 -10.50 -15.91 14.64
C MET A 195 -10.58 -16.14 13.13
N HIS A 196 -10.81 -15.08 12.34
CA HIS A 196 -10.86 -15.17 10.89
C HIS A 196 -9.51 -15.61 10.30
N LEU A 197 -8.40 -15.00 10.73
CA LEU A 197 -7.07 -15.37 10.24
C LEU A 197 -6.72 -16.83 10.51
N ARG A 198 -7.11 -17.40 11.66
CA ARG A 198 -6.92 -18.84 11.95
C ARG A 198 -7.67 -19.76 11.00
N THR A 199 -8.75 -19.29 10.39
CA THR A 199 -9.50 -20.07 9.39
C THR A 199 -8.88 -20.02 8.00
N LEU A 200 -7.97 -19.07 7.74
CA LEU A 200 -7.23 -19.01 6.49
C LEU A 200 -6.17 -20.11 6.52
N GLY A 201 -6.26 -21.07 5.61
CA GLY A 201 -5.27 -22.13 5.49
C GLY A 201 -3.86 -21.59 5.20
N GLU A 202 -2.85 -22.46 5.24
CA GLU A 202 -1.45 -22.09 4.95
C GLU A 202 -1.20 -21.73 3.47
N GLY A 203 -2.21 -21.83 2.61
CA GLY A 203 -2.12 -21.51 1.18
C GLY A 203 -2.10 -20.01 0.90
N GLY A 204 -1.23 -19.62 -0.04
CA GLY A 204 -1.09 -18.25 -0.54
C GLY A 204 0.32 -18.02 -1.06
N ASP A 205 0.49 -17.07 -1.97
CA ASP A 205 1.82 -16.61 -2.37
C ASP A 205 2.55 -15.93 -1.19
N ARG A 206 3.88 -15.84 -1.27
CA ARG A 206 4.77 -15.24 -0.26
C ARG A 206 4.25 -13.89 0.24
N MET A 207 3.74 -13.05 -0.66
CA MET A 207 3.19 -11.74 -0.32
C MET A 207 1.98 -11.83 0.63
N VAL A 208 1.11 -12.81 0.43
CA VAL A 208 -0.04 -13.06 1.32
C VAL A 208 0.45 -13.54 2.68
N GLY A 209 1.44 -14.46 2.70
CA GLY A 209 2.07 -14.94 3.94
C GLY A 209 2.64 -13.80 4.77
N ALA A 210 3.39 -12.88 4.15
CA ALA A 210 3.93 -11.69 4.80
C ALA A 210 2.82 -10.76 5.32
N ARG A 211 1.78 -10.47 4.52
CA ARG A 211 0.64 -9.65 4.96
C ARG A 211 -0.09 -10.26 6.15
N ARG A 212 -0.27 -11.59 6.15
CA ARG A 212 -0.88 -12.33 7.26
C ARG A 212 -0.02 -12.21 8.52
N ALA A 213 1.30 -12.39 8.40
CA ALA A 213 2.22 -12.23 9.52
C ALA A 213 2.18 -10.82 10.11
N LEU A 214 2.16 -9.78 9.26
CA LEU A 214 2.06 -8.39 9.70
C LEU A 214 0.73 -8.10 10.43
N LEU A 215 -0.38 -8.72 10.00
CA LEU A 215 -1.65 -8.63 10.74
C LEU A 215 -1.58 -9.31 12.10
N TRP A 216 -0.94 -10.48 12.19
CA TRP A 216 -0.71 -11.14 13.49
C TRP A 216 0.11 -10.30 14.45
N LEU A 217 1.19 -9.68 13.96
CA LEU A 217 1.98 -8.71 14.75
C LEU A 217 1.12 -7.53 15.19
N ARG A 218 0.25 -6.99 14.32
CA ARG A 218 -0.67 -5.90 14.66
C ARG A 218 -1.69 -6.30 15.74
N LEU A 219 -2.07 -7.57 15.78
CA LEU A 219 -2.95 -8.14 16.81
C LEU A 219 -2.20 -8.46 18.12
N GLY A 220 -0.87 -8.40 18.13
CA GLY A 220 -0.03 -8.74 19.27
C GLY A 220 0.26 -10.24 19.42
N ASP A 221 -0.13 -11.08 18.45
CA ASP A 221 0.16 -12.51 18.46
C ASP A 221 1.46 -12.79 17.69
N VAL A 222 2.59 -12.58 18.39
CA VAL A 222 3.93 -12.74 17.81
C VAL A 222 4.21 -14.19 17.41
N GLU A 223 3.71 -15.16 18.19
CA GLU A 223 3.89 -16.59 17.88
C GLU A 223 3.15 -16.99 16.60
N ALA A 224 1.91 -16.55 16.42
CA ALA A 224 1.18 -16.79 15.17
C ALA A 224 1.84 -16.11 13.97
N ALA A 225 2.43 -14.92 14.16
CA ALA A 225 3.20 -14.25 13.11
C ALA A 225 4.44 -15.06 12.70
N ARG A 226 5.20 -15.60 13.68
CA ARG A 226 6.34 -16.50 13.42
C ARG A 226 5.90 -17.82 12.77
N GLY A 227 4.71 -18.32 13.10
CA GLY A 227 4.14 -19.51 12.45
C GLY A 227 3.76 -19.29 10.97
N CYS A 228 3.59 -18.04 10.53
CA CYS A 228 3.35 -17.73 9.12
C CYS A 228 4.62 -17.82 8.26
N VAL A 229 5.76 -18.03 8.90
CA VAL A 229 7.10 -17.90 8.35
C VAL A 229 7.75 -19.28 8.35
N GLY A 230 7.95 -19.84 7.15
CA GLY A 230 8.37 -21.24 6.95
C GLY A 230 9.87 -21.50 7.09
N GLY A 231 10.66 -20.47 7.42
CA GLY A 231 12.07 -20.58 7.77
C GLY A 231 12.98 -20.89 6.58
N ARG A 232 13.33 -19.86 5.79
CA ARG A 232 14.63 -19.64 5.11
C ARG A 232 14.67 -18.44 4.14
N GLU A 233 13.64 -17.59 4.10
CA GLU A 233 13.57 -16.49 3.12
C GLU A 233 13.72 -15.09 3.75
N GLU A 234 13.91 -14.08 2.92
CA GLU A 234 14.09 -12.68 3.37
C GLU A 234 12.84 -12.13 4.09
N ALA A 235 11.66 -12.41 3.56
CA ALA A 235 10.37 -12.08 4.18
C ALA A 235 10.23 -12.74 5.57
N ASP A 236 10.84 -13.91 5.76
CA ASP A 236 10.90 -14.60 7.04
C ASP A 236 11.74 -13.81 8.04
N GLY A 237 12.89 -13.32 7.60
CA GLY A 237 13.77 -12.48 8.41
C GLY A 237 13.10 -11.17 8.84
N VAL A 238 12.38 -10.51 7.95
CA VAL A 238 11.63 -9.27 8.26
C VAL A 238 10.61 -9.50 9.37
N VAL A 239 9.78 -10.54 9.24
CA VAL A 239 8.77 -10.87 10.25
C VAL A 239 9.41 -11.27 11.57
N LEU A 240 10.50 -12.05 11.54
CA LEU A 240 11.24 -12.45 12.73
C LEU A 240 11.81 -11.23 13.47
N ALA A 241 12.46 -10.32 12.75
CA ALA A 241 13.03 -9.11 13.35
C ALA A 241 11.95 -8.19 13.93
N LEU A 242 10.83 -8.01 13.21
CA LEU A 242 9.67 -7.28 13.75
C LEU A 242 9.06 -7.98 14.97
N GLY A 243 9.08 -9.32 15.02
CA GLY A 243 8.67 -10.11 16.18
C GLY A 243 9.55 -9.87 17.40
N GLU A 244 10.89 -9.84 17.23
CA GLU A 244 11.81 -9.50 18.32
C GLU A 244 11.60 -8.06 18.81
N MET A 245 11.37 -7.10 17.89
CA MET A 245 11.03 -5.72 18.27
C MET A 245 9.71 -5.66 19.05
N ALA A 246 8.69 -6.43 18.65
CA ALA A 246 7.41 -6.50 19.35
C ALA A 246 7.55 -7.07 20.78
N ASP A 247 8.48 -8.01 20.97
CA ASP A 247 8.84 -8.55 22.30
C ASP A 247 9.74 -7.61 23.13
N GLY A 248 10.16 -6.46 22.58
CA GLY A 248 11.09 -5.53 23.21
C GLY A 248 12.55 -5.99 23.22
N LYS A 249 12.90 -7.02 22.45
CA LYS A 249 14.26 -7.56 22.31
C LYS A 249 15.00 -6.85 21.17
N TYR A 250 15.27 -5.57 21.35
CA TYR A 250 15.84 -4.71 20.30
C TYR A 250 17.25 -5.14 19.86
N GLU A 251 18.06 -5.72 20.74
CA GLU A 251 19.40 -6.25 20.40
C GLU A 251 19.33 -7.48 19.47
N ASP A 252 18.40 -8.40 19.75
CA ASP A 252 18.17 -9.58 18.93
C ASP A 252 17.62 -9.16 17.55
N ALA A 253 16.69 -8.20 17.53
CA ALA A 253 16.18 -7.60 16.30
C ALA A 253 17.30 -6.92 15.49
N ALA A 254 18.16 -6.12 16.14
CA ALA A 254 19.29 -5.45 15.51
C ALA A 254 20.24 -6.45 14.84
N THR A 255 20.50 -7.58 15.49
CA THR A 255 21.30 -8.66 14.92
C THR A 255 20.68 -9.22 13.64
N ILE A 256 19.36 -9.47 13.64
CA ILE A 256 18.65 -9.96 12.45
C ILE A 256 18.66 -8.90 11.33
N TRP A 257 18.37 -7.64 11.65
CA TRP A 257 18.40 -6.54 10.67
C TRP A 257 19.78 -6.35 10.05
N GLY A 258 20.85 -6.44 10.85
CA GLY A 258 22.23 -6.39 10.37
C GLY A 258 22.52 -7.52 9.37
N GLN A 259 22.15 -8.75 9.70
CA GLN A 259 22.32 -9.90 8.80
C GLN A 259 21.52 -9.75 7.49
N LEU A 260 20.31 -9.19 7.56
CA LEU A 260 19.50 -8.92 6.37
C LEU A 260 20.13 -7.81 5.51
N ALA A 261 20.60 -6.73 6.13
CA ALA A 261 21.27 -5.64 5.44
C ALA A 261 22.55 -6.09 4.72
N GLU A 262 23.34 -6.97 5.35
CA GLU A 262 24.54 -7.56 4.74
C GLU A 262 24.21 -8.43 3.53
N ARG A 263 23.13 -9.22 3.60
CA ARG A 263 22.71 -10.13 2.53
C ARG A 263 22.15 -9.39 1.31
N ASP A 264 21.34 -8.37 1.54
CA ASP A 264 20.65 -7.63 0.47
C ASP A 264 21.44 -6.41 -0.03
N GLY A 265 22.73 -6.32 0.33
CA GLY A 265 23.63 -5.28 -0.18
C GLY A 265 23.31 -3.86 0.31
N GLY A 266 22.75 -3.72 1.51
CA GLY A 266 22.46 -2.42 2.12
C GLY A 266 21.05 -1.90 1.82
N ASN A 267 20.04 -2.77 1.84
CA ASN A 267 18.63 -2.36 1.76
C ASN A 267 18.31 -1.28 2.80
N GLU A 268 17.73 -0.18 2.31
CA GLU A 268 17.45 1.02 3.10
C GLU A 268 16.45 0.76 4.24
N MET A 269 15.50 -0.15 4.02
CA MET A 269 14.50 -0.53 5.02
C MET A 269 15.15 -1.29 6.19
N TYR A 270 16.16 -2.12 5.92
CA TYR A 270 16.87 -2.85 6.98
C TYR A 270 17.76 -1.90 7.78
N ALA A 271 18.49 -1.01 7.13
CA ALA A 271 19.29 0.01 7.80
C ALA A 271 18.42 0.94 8.67
N GLN A 272 17.25 1.34 8.16
CA GLN A 272 16.28 2.14 8.92
C GLN A 272 15.82 1.42 10.19
N ASN A 273 15.38 0.16 10.08
CA ASN A 273 14.88 -0.59 11.23
C ASN A 273 16.00 -0.94 12.23
N LEU A 274 17.23 -1.15 11.74
CA LEU A 274 18.42 -1.29 12.59
C LEU A 274 18.67 -0.02 13.41
N ALA A 275 18.64 1.15 12.78
CA ALA A 275 18.78 2.43 13.48
C ALA A 275 17.66 2.65 14.51
N VAL A 276 16.43 2.21 14.22
CA VAL A 276 15.33 2.23 15.20
C VAL A 276 15.64 1.31 16.38
N CYS A 277 16.19 0.12 16.17
CA CYS A 277 16.61 -0.75 17.26
C CYS A 277 17.70 -0.10 18.12
N MET A 278 18.72 0.50 17.51
CA MET A 278 19.77 1.27 18.19
C MET A 278 19.18 2.40 19.05
N LEU A 279 18.20 3.15 18.52
CA LEU A 279 17.51 4.20 19.27
C LEU A 279 16.84 3.64 20.54
N TYR A 280 16.11 2.52 20.43
CA TYR A 280 15.45 1.89 21.58
C TYR A 280 16.43 1.26 22.58
N SER A 281 17.62 0.86 22.13
CA SER A 281 18.73 0.41 22.98
C SER A 281 19.54 1.55 23.61
N GLY A 282 19.22 2.82 23.33
CA GLY A 282 19.89 4.00 23.89
C GLY A 282 21.14 4.45 23.13
N GLN A 283 21.42 3.87 21.97
CA GLN A 283 22.51 4.23 21.07
C GLN A 283 22.06 5.32 20.09
N ILE A 284 21.70 6.49 20.64
CA ILE A 284 21.03 7.56 19.90
C ILE A 284 21.98 8.19 18.86
N ASP A 285 23.25 8.38 19.20
CA ASP A 285 24.23 8.98 18.31
C ASP A 285 24.53 8.05 17.12
N GLU A 286 24.68 6.75 17.36
CA GLU A 286 24.89 5.75 16.31
C GLU A 286 23.66 5.62 15.38
N ALA A 287 22.45 5.63 15.97
CA ALA A 287 21.22 5.65 15.19
C ALA A 287 21.13 6.90 14.30
N LYS A 288 21.49 8.07 14.85
CA LYS A 288 21.51 9.32 14.11
C LYS A 288 22.49 9.25 12.94
N ASP A 289 23.74 8.87 13.20
CA ASP A 289 24.79 8.80 12.19
C ASP A 289 24.41 7.84 11.06
N MET A 290 23.81 6.68 11.39
CA MET A 290 23.32 5.73 10.39
C MET A 290 22.22 6.31 9.49
N LEU A 291 21.25 7.02 10.08
CA LEU A 291 20.18 7.66 9.29
C LEU A 291 20.70 8.84 8.47
N GLU A 292 21.64 9.63 9.00
CA GLU A 292 22.28 10.72 8.25
C GLU A 292 23.14 10.19 7.09
N ASP A 293 23.81 9.05 7.25
CA ASP A 293 24.54 8.37 6.18
C ASP A 293 23.60 7.87 5.06
N LEU A 294 22.42 7.34 5.39
CA LEU A 294 21.41 7.00 4.39
C LEU A 294 20.98 8.24 3.59
N LEU A 295 20.78 9.37 4.27
CA LEU A 295 20.44 10.64 3.63
C LEU A 295 21.57 11.11 2.70
N ASP A 296 22.82 11.03 3.15
CA ASP A 296 23.99 11.45 2.37
C ASP A 296 24.23 10.54 1.14
N LYS A 297 23.78 9.28 1.21
CA LYS A 297 23.67 8.33 0.06
C LYS A 297 22.49 8.63 -0.88
N GLY A 298 21.82 9.76 -0.70
CA GLY A 298 20.72 10.23 -1.54
C GLY A 298 19.35 9.64 -1.17
N LYS A 299 19.25 8.87 -0.09
CA LYS A 299 17.98 8.24 0.29
C LYS A 299 17.10 9.22 1.04
N SER A 300 15.80 9.20 0.76
CA SER A 300 14.87 10.15 1.39
C SER A 300 13.44 9.62 1.49
N PHE A 301 13.23 8.34 1.78
CA PHE A 301 11.86 7.83 1.98
C PHE A 301 11.22 8.42 3.26
N HIS A 302 9.88 8.40 3.34
CA HIS A 302 9.10 9.04 4.40
C HIS A 302 9.54 8.68 5.83
N ALA A 303 9.77 7.37 6.09
CA ALA A 303 10.19 6.91 7.40
C ALA A 303 11.58 7.45 7.81
N LEU A 304 12.50 7.64 6.86
CA LEU A 304 13.83 8.20 7.12
C LEU A 304 13.75 9.63 7.61
N THR A 305 13.06 10.50 6.87
CA THR A 305 12.94 11.92 7.25
C THR A 305 12.18 12.09 8.55
N PHE A 306 11.16 11.25 8.80
CA PHE A 306 10.39 11.27 10.04
C PHE A 306 11.21 10.83 11.25
N ASN A 307 11.99 9.75 11.11
CA ASN A 307 12.82 9.25 12.19
C ASN A 307 14.01 10.18 12.48
N LEU A 308 14.67 10.75 11.45
CA LEU A 308 15.68 11.80 11.65
C LEU A 308 15.11 13.02 12.38
N SER A 309 13.91 13.47 11.98
CA SER A 309 13.22 14.57 12.66
C SER A 309 12.91 14.24 14.12
N THR A 310 12.57 12.97 14.40
CA THR A 310 12.38 12.49 15.78
C THR A 310 13.67 12.53 16.58
N ILE A 311 14.77 12.03 16.02
CA ILE A 311 16.09 12.08 16.69
C ILE A 311 16.48 13.53 16.96
N TYR A 312 16.29 14.45 16.02
CA TYR A 312 16.59 15.87 16.24
C TYR A 312 15.79 16.47 17.38
N GLU A 313 14.52 16.09 17.56
CA GLU A 313 13.69 16.50 18.69
C GLU A 313 14.17 15.94 20.04
N LEU A 314 14.76 14.73 20.03
CA LEU A 314 15.29 14.08 21.24
C LEU A 314 16.65 14.63 21.66
N CYS A 315 17.50 15.02 20.70
CA CYS A 315 18.90 15.34 20.96
C CYS A 315 19.18 16.84 21.15
N THR A 316 18.28 17.75 20.73
CA THR A 316 18.61 19.19 20.74
C THR A 316 17.41 20.14 20.77
N ASP A 317 17.57 21.26 21.49
CA ASP A 317 16.63 22.39 21.47
C ASP A 317 16.59 23.13 20.11
N ARG A 318 17.57 22.88 19.23
CA ARG A 318 17.64 23.45 17.88
C ARG A 318 16.96 22.56 16.83
N SER A 319 16.13 21.60 17.26
CA SER A 319 15.47 20.62 16.40
C SER A 319 14.73 21.27 15.22
N ARG A 320 14.03 22.38 15.45
CA ARG A 320 13.33 23.12 14.37
C ARG A 320 14.26 23.55 13.24
N GLN A 321 15.45 24.03 13.57
CA GLN A 321 16.43 24.45 12.56
C GLN A 321 16.96 23.25 11.77
N LEU A 322 17.28 22.14 12.46
CA LEU A 322 17.75 20.91 11.82
C LEU A 322 16.70 20.29 10.90
N LYS A 323 15.42 20.30 11.31
CA LYS A 323 14.31 19.82 10.47
C LYS A 323 14.14 20.65 9.20
N LEU A 324 14.30 21.97 9.28
CA LEU A 324 14.30 22.85 8.09
C LEU A 324 15.50 22.59 7.19
N GLN A 325 16.70 22.40 7.76
CA GLN A 325 17.90 22.03 6.99
C GLN A 325 17.76 20.65 6.34
N LEU A 326 17.09 19.71 6.99
CA LEU A 326 16.79 18.40 6.42
C LEU A 326 15.89 18.52 5.18
N VAL A 327 14.86 19.38 5.23
CA VAL A 327 14.04 19.70 4.04
C VAL A 327 14.90 20.27 2.91
N GLU A 328 15.79 21.22 3.21
CA GLU A 328 16.69 21.83 2.23
C GLU A 328 17.65 20.81 1.61
N LYS A 329 18.24 19.92 2.43
CA LYS A 329 19.10 18.83 1.97
C LYS A 329 18.37 17.91 1.00
N VAL A 330 17.17 17.45 1.36
CA VAL A 330 16.36 16.60 0.48
C VAL A 330 15.99 17.35 -0.81
N ALA A 331 15.67 18.63 -0.73
CA ALA A 331 15.35 19.46 -1.89
C ALA A 331 16.55 19.73 -2.81
N ALA A 332 17.78 19.55 -2.34
CA ALA A 332 19.00 19.71 -3.12
C ALA A 332 19.43 18.41 -3.83
N MET A 333 18.88 17.24 -3.46
CA MET A 333 19.23 15.96 -4.08
C MET A 333 18.85 15.90 -5.58
N PRO A 334 19.56 15.16 -6.43
CA PRO A 334 19.14 14.94 -7.82
C PRO A 334 17.76 14.27 -7.91
N GLU A 335 16.99 14.54 -8.97
CA GLU A 335 15.64 13.97 -9.07
C GLU A 335 15.60 12.46 -9.17
N ALA A 336 16.61 11.85 -9.80
CA ALA A 336 16.72 10.41 -9.93
C ALA A 336 16.94 9.71 -8.57
N ASP A 337 17.53 10.43 -7.61
CA ASP A 337 17.94 9.86 -6.31
C ASP A 337 16.88 10.08 -5.23
N ARG A 338 15.94 11.03 -5.44
CA ARG A 338 14.85 11.32 -4.50
C ARG A 338 13.77 10.24 -4.52
N ALA A 339 14.04 9.12 -3.86
CA ALA A 339 13.01 8.14 -3.51
C ALA A 339 11.88 8.80 -2.68
N GLY A 340 10.62 8.53 -3.02
CA GLY A 340 9.48 9.16 -2.35
C GLY A 340 9.48 10.69 -2.50
N TRP A 341 9.48 11.16 -3.75
CA TRP A 341 9.55 12.60 -4.09
C TRP A 341 8.50 13.45 -3.35
N GLU A 342 7.34 12.88 -3.08
CA GLU A 342 6.14 13.59 -2.62
C GLU A 342 6.09 13.68 -1.10
N LYS A 343 6.98 14.49 -0.53
CA LYS A 343 7.02 14.70 0.92
C LYS A 343 6.10 15.82 1.37
N THR A 344 5.61 15.66 2.58
CA THR A 344 4.74 16.58 3.28
C THR A 344 5.43 17.15 4.50
N ASN A 345 4.88 18.22 5.09
CA ASN A 345 5.36 18.77 6.35
C ASN A 345 5.35 17.71 7.47
N ALA A 346 4.41 16.76 7.43
CA ALA A 346 4.32 15.66 8.40
C ALA A 346 5.57 14.76 8.38
N ASP A 347 6.15 14.52 7.20
CA ASP A 347 7.36 13.70 7.05
C ASP A 347 8.60 14.31 7.71
N PHE A 348 8.57 15.62 7.99
CA PHE A 348 9.62 16.36 8.68
C PHE A 348 9.18 16.89 10.05
N LYS A 349 7.99 16.47 10.54
CA LYS A 349 7.36 16.98 11.77
C LYS A 349 7.35 18.53 11.85
N LEU A 350 6.98 19.20 10.75
CA LEU A 350 6.92 20.67 10.64
C LEU A 350 5.53 21.26 10.82
#